data_AF-A0AAW1SNJ6-F1
#
_entry.id   AF-A0AAW1SNJ6-F1
#
_cell.length_a   1.000
_cell.length_b   1.000
_cell.length_c   1.000
_cell.angle_alpha   90.00
_cell.angle_beta   90.00
_cell.angle_gamma   90.00
#
_symmetry.space_group_name_H-M   'P 1'
#
loop_
_entity.id
_entity.type
_entity.pdbx_description
1 polymer ?
#
loop_
_entity_poly.entity_id
_entity_poly.type
_entity_poly.pdbx_seq_one_letter_code
_entity_poly.pdbx_strand_id
1 'polypeptide(L)'
;MRESQDIRTFEEWLANKGGSLNKDIVVTSTPDRGLSVFALEPIPESTILSTVPKAALLSVRNGSMADVLEHEKIGGGPGLIAAVLHEQQKGTASEWWGYLQSFPSRVYVPAFWSPEELKWLQGTSLVDRLAADRLDLQDDFDSIIKPLAKAHPDLLDPAKTTFEAFCKAATFVSSRAFGVDDYHGMSLVPVADIFNHKAAVVELSSDYAIEPVCFGDGDDSSDSEGGGTNSQSPAADNDGSGAEEANSGSRDASSNPGSPAEASDNQESDSEEGRANDRASPAAPC
;
A
#
# COMPACT_ATOMS: atom_id res chain seq x y z
N MET A 1 22.32 14.82 -13.15
CA MET A 1 22.82 15.86 -12.21
C MET A 1 21.93 15.96 -10.97
N ARG A 2 20.60 16.13 -11.11
CA ARG A 2 19.68 16.14 -9.95
C ARG A 2 19.64 14.79 -9.20
N GLU A 3 19.49 13.67 -9.93
CA GLU A 3 19.49 12.32 -9.34
C GLU A 3 20.72 12.03 -8.46
N SER A 4 21.91 12.46 -8.90
CA SER A 4 23.16 12.31 -8.13
C SER A 4 23.22 13.21 -6.90
N GLN A 5 22.42 14.28 -6.84
CA GLN A 5 22.25 15.11 -5.64
C GLN A 5 21.25 14.48 -4.68
N ASP A 6 20.15 13.96 -5.21
CA ASP A 6 19.09 13.34 -4.42
C ASP A 6 19.62 12.09 -3.66
N ILE A 7 20.43 11.24 -4.32
CA ILE A 7 21.11 10.10 -3.68
C ILE A 7 22.09 10.56 -2.58
N ARG A 8 22.97 11.52 -2.86
CA ARG A 8 23.95 12.02 -1.87
C ARG A 8 23.26 12.65 -0.65
N THR A 9 22.17 13.38 -0.88
CA THR A 9 21.36 13.97 0.20
C THR A 9 20.76 12.88 1.09
N PHE A 10 20.32 11.75 0.52
CA PHE A 10 19.85 10.59 1.25
C PHE A 10 20.96 9.89 2.05
N GLU A 11 22.11 9.62 1.43
CA GLU A 11 23.25 8.94 2.07
C GLU A 11 23.85 9.76 3.22
N GLU A 12 24.05 11.07 3.02
CA GLU A 12 24.51 11.99 4.06
C GLU A 12 23.49 12.09 5.21
N TRP A 13 22.19 12.15 4.90
CA TRP A 13 21.13 12.16 5.90
C TRP A 13 21.10 10.88 6.73
N LEU A 14 21.19 9.71 6.09
CA LEU A 14 21.20 8.40 6.75
C LEU A 14 22.40 8.29 7.70
N ALA A 15 23.59 8.68 7.25
CA ALA A 15 24.80 8.68 8.06
C ALA A 15 24.67 9.63 9.27
N ASN A 16 24.09 10.82 9.08
CA ASN A 16 23.84 11.78 10.16
C ASN A 16 22.81 11.27 11.19
N LYS A 17 21.82 10.46 10.77
CA LYS A 17 20.89 9.76 11.66
C LYS A 17 21.49 8.48 12.29
N GLY A 18 22.75 8.14 11.99
CA GLY A 18 23.48 7.01 12.55
C GLY A 18 23.26 5.67 11.82
N GLY A 19 22.65 5.70 10.63
CA GLY A 19 22.51 4.53 9.77
C GLY A 19 23.73 4.29 8.87
N SER A 20 23.75 3.13 8.21
CA SER A 20 24.84 2.73 7.32
C SER A 20 24.36 1.93 6.11
N LEU A 21 25.08 2.05 5.00
CA LEU A 21 25.00 1.17 3.84
C LEU A 21 26.27 0.32 3.77
N ASN A 22 26.14 -0.93 3.35
CA ASN A 22 27.29 -1.78 3.08
C ASN A 22 28.04 -1.29 1.82
N LYS A 23 29.38 -1.29 1.86
CA LYS A 23 30.25 -0.91 0.73
C LYS A 23 30.05 -1.75 -0.54
N ASP A 24 29.47 -2.94 -0.41
CA ASP A 24 29.28 -3.90 -1.51
C ASP A 24 27.93 -3.69 -2.22
N ILE A 25 27.14 -2.70 -1.80
CA ILE A 25 25.93 -2.20 -2.49
C ILE A 25 26.09 -0.74 -2.92
N VAL A 26 25.32 -0.33 -3.93
CA VAL A 26 25.20 1.06 -4.38
C VAL A 26 23.73 1.45 -4.51
N VAL A 27 23.40 2.66 -4.05
CA VAL A 27 22.10 3.29 -4.32
C VAL A 27 22.18 4.03 -5.65
N THR A 28 21.20 3.76 -6.50
CA THR A 28 21.01 4.43 -7.79
C THR A 28 19.63 5.05 -7.83
N SER A 29 19.36 5.90 -8.82
CA SER A 29 18.03 6.48 -9.04
C SER A 29 17.71 6.45 -10.52
N THR A 30 16.46 6.16 -10.86
CA THR A 30 15.91 6.38 -12.21
C THR A 30 14.65 7.23 -12.15
N PRO A 31 14.34 8.05 -13.18
CA PRO A 31 13.17 8.94 -13.15
C PRO A 31 11.82 8.24 -12.99
N ASP A 32 11.73 6.98 -13.43
CA ASP A 32 10.54 6.13 -13.45
C ASP A 32 10.31 5.32 -12.16
N ARG A 33 11.38 4.92 -11.47
CA ARG A 33 11.30 4.04 -10.28
C ARG A 33 11.75 4.69 -8.97
N GLY A 34 12.38 5.87 -9.02
CA GLY A 34 13.02 6.47 -7.86
C GLY A 34 14.30 5.72 -7.50
N LEU A 35 14.59 5.60 -6.20
CA LEU A 35 15.80 4.92 -5.73
C LEU A 35 15.75 3.40 -5.96
N SER A 36 16.90 2.78 -6.16
CA SER A 36 17.07 1.32 -6.30
C SER A 36 18.47 0.87 -5.89
N VAL A 37 18.55 -0.25 -5.17
CA VAL A 37 19.81 -0.84 -4.68
C VAL A 37 20.35 -1.88 -5.67
N PHE A 38 21.64 -1.84 -5.95
CA PHE A 38 22.36 -2.84 -6.73
C PHE A 38 23.59 -3.36 -5.96
N ALA A 39 23.93 -4.64 -6.13
CA ALA A 39 25.19 -5.19 -5.65
C ALA A 39 26.34 -4.80 -6.59
N LEU A 40 27.48 -4.41 -6.02
CA LEU A 40 28.72 -4.13 -6.76
C LEU A 40 29.57 -5.39 -6.95
N GLU A 41 29.50 -6.31 -5.99
CA GLU A 41 30.25 -7.57 -5.93
C GLU A 41 29.31 -8.71 -5.48
N PRO A 42 29.68 -10.00 -5.64
CA PRO A 42 28.92 -11.11 -5.08
C PRO A 42 28.81 -11.03 -3.56
N ILE A 43 27.59 -10.91 -3.03
CA ILE A 43 27.34 -10.77 -1.59
C ILE A 43 27.02 -12.14 -0.98
N PRO A 44 27.76 -12.61 0.04
CA PRO A 44 27.42 -13.84 0.77
C PRO A 44 26.08 -13.76 1.49
N GLU A 45 25.40 -14.89 1.63
CA GLU A 45 24.17 -14.98 2.43
C GLU A 45 24.39 -14.51 3.87
N SER A 46 23.34 -13.98 4.50
CA SER A 46 23.37 -13.37 5.84
C SER A 46 24.29 -12.15 6.01
N THR A 47 24.85 -11.58 4.93
CA THR A 47 25.59 -10.31 5.01
C THR A 47 24.65 -9.15 5.35
N ILE A 48 25.01 -8.34 6.34
CA ILE A 48 24.27 -7.12 6.70
C ILE A 48 24.46 -6.08 5.58
N LEU A 49 23.37 -5.75 4.88
CA LEU A 49 23.36 -4.78 3.78
C LEU A 49 23.21 -3.33 4.25
N SER A 50 22.53 -3.11 5.37
CA SER A 50 22.29 -1.79 5.94
C SER A 50 21.98 -1.89 7.43
N THR A 51 22.19 -0.80 8.17
CA THR A 51 21.63 -0.60 9.51
C THR A 51 20.87 0.72 9.58
N VAL A 52 19.72 0.71 10.26
CA VAL A 52 18.79 1.85 10.34
C VAL A 52 18.38 2.02 11.81
N PRO A 53 18.82 3.09 12.51
CA PRO A 53 18.42 3.33 13.89
C PRO A 53 16.92 3.61 14.00
N LYS A 54 16.29 3.18 15.09
CA LYS A 54 14.85 3.39 15.35
C LYS A 54 14.45 4.89 15.30
N ALA A 55 15.35 5.78 15.72
CA ALA A 55 15.15 7.24 15.63
C ALA A 55 15.09 7.80 14.19
N ALA A 56 15.56 7.05 13.18
CA ALA A 56 15.47 7.42 11.76
C ALA A 56 14.13 7.02 11.12
N LEU A 57 13.34 6.16 11.77
CA LEU A 57 12.05 5.71 11.26
C LEU A 57 11.03 6.84 11.27
N LEU A 58 10.14 6.88 10.28
CA LEU A 58 8.94 7.73 10.34
C LEU A 58 7.75 6.84 10.72
N SER A 59 7.17 7.10 11.88
CA SER A 59 6.13 6.29 12.54
C SER A 59 5.13 7.19 13.26
N VAL A 60 3.99 6.65 13.71
CA VAL A 60 3.05 7.40 14.57
C VAL A 60 3.64 7.81 15.93
N ARG A 61 4.75 7.18 16.36
CA ARG A 61 5.46 7.45 17.62
C ARG A 61 6.74 8.29 17.46
N ASN A 62 7.04 8.80 16.25
CA ASN A 62 8.27 9.56 16.00
C ASN A 62 7.99 10.84 15.18
N GLY A 63 8.83 11.86 15.39
CA GLY A 63 8.70 13.16 14.72
C GLY A 63 7.71 14.12 15.36
N SER A 64 7.58 15.31 14.77
CA SER A 64 6.94 16.47 15.41
C SER A 64 5.41 16.40 15.53
N MET A 65 4.77 15.29 15.13
CA MET A 65 3.34 15.05 15.38
C MET A 65 3.06 13.93 16.39
N ALA A 66 4.07 13.23 16.93
CA ALA A 66 3.84 12.06 17.79
C ALA A 66 2.93 12.39 18.99
N ASP A 67 3.21 13.50 19.69
CA ASP A 67 2.41 13.95 20.85
C ASP A 67 0.96 14.31 20.47
N VAL A 68 0.75 14.88 19.27
CA VAL A 68 -0.58 15.26 18.78
C VAL A 68 -1.37 14.04 18.30
N LEU A 69 -0.74 13.11 17.59
CA LEU A 69 -1.36 11.86 17.19
C LEU A 69 -1.75 11.01 18.42
N GLU A 70 -0.95 11.01 19.48
CA GLU A 70 -1.31 10.38 20.76
C GLU A 70 -2.46 11.12 21.47
N HIS A 71 -2.43 12.46 21.53
CA HIS A 71 -3.50 13.26 22.14
C HIS A 71 -4.87 13.06 21.44
N GLU A 72 -4.89 13.14 20.10
CA GLU A 72 -6.10 12.93 19.29
C GLU A 72 -6.46 11.43 19.14
N LYS A 73 -5.62 10.52 19.67
CA LYS A 73 -5.75 9.05 19.59
C LYS A 73 -5.78 8.49 18.16
N ILE A 74 -5.05 9.11 17.24
CA ILE A 74 -4.98 8.73 15.83
C ILE A 74 -3.80 7.79 15.61
N GLY A 75 -4.08 6.49 15.59
CA GLY A 75 -3.09 5.43 15.32
C GLY A 75 -3.15 4.88 13.89
N GLY A 76 -2.54 3.69 13.73
CA GLY A 76 -2.67 2.86 12.53
C GLY A 76 -2.24 3.54 11.23
N GLY A 77 -2.89 3.14 10.12
CA GLY A 77 -2.69 3.73 8.80
C GLY A 77 -2.91 5.24 8.78
N PRO A 78 -4.09 5.77 9.17
CA PRO A 78 -4.40 7.20 9.11
C PRO A 78 -3.39 8.08 9.85
N GLY A 79 -2.94 7.66 11.04
CA GLY A 79 -1.91 8.38 11.81
C GLY A 79 -0.56 8.42 11.09
N LEU A 80 -0.13 7.31 10.50
CA LEU A 80 1.14 7.28 9.74
C LEU A 80 1.04 8.12 8.47
N ILE A 81 -0.11 8.12 7.79
CA ILE A 81 -0.34 8.95 6.61
C ILE A 81 -0.32 10.44 6.98
N ALA A 82 -0.92 10.81 8.11
CA ALA A 82 -0.83 12.17 8.65
C ALA A 82 0.62 12.57 8.95
N ALA A 83 1.41 11.70 9.61
CA ALA A 83 2.83 11.92 9.88
C ALA A 83 3.65 12.17 8.61
N VAL A 84 3.44 11.36 7.56
CA VAL A 84 4.06 11.55 6.24
C VAL A 84 3.63 12.87 5.60
N LEU A 85 2.34 13.20 5.64
CA LEU A 85 1.80 14.43 5.04
C LEU A 85 2.38 15.69 5.70
N HIS A 86 2.52 15.70 7.04
CA HIS A 86 3.15 16.78 7.79
C HIS A 86 4.61 16.99 7.40
N GLU A 87 5.41 15.93 7.41
CA GLU A 87 6.83 16.03 7.06
C GLU A 87 7.03 16.43 5.58
N GLN A 88 6.12 16.02 4.67
CA GLN A 88 6.09 16.54 3.30
C GLN A 88 5.77 18.04 3.23
N GLN A 89 4.83 18.54 4.04
CA GLN A 89 4.48 19.97 4.07
C GLN A 89 5.63 20.84 4.64
N LYS A 90 6.44 20.31 5.56
CA LYS A 90 7.67 20.95 6.07
C LYS A 90 8.78 21.07 5.01
N GLY A 91 8.77 20.21 3.98
CA GLY A 91 9.77 20.23 2.91
C GLY A 91 11.20 20.16 3.45
N THR A 92 12.08 21.09 3.04
CA THR A 92 13.48 21.13 3.50
C THR A 92 13.68 21.39 4.99
N ALA A 93 12.64 21.78 5.74
CA ALA A 93 12.66 21.88 7.19
C ALA A 93 12.27 20.57 7.92
N SER A 94 11.93 19.51 7.17
CA SER A 94 11.68 18.18 7.71
C SER A 94 12.97 17.51 8.19
N GLU A 95 12.90 16.90 9.38
CA GLU A 95 13.96 16.00 9.86
C GLU A 95 14.10 14.73 9.01
N TRP A 96 13.10 14.40 8.19
CA TRP A 96 13.09 13.31 7.22
C TRP A 96 13.29 13.79 5.79
N TRP A 97 13.60 15.08 5.55
CA TRP A 97 13.71 15.63 4.20
C TRP A 97 14.65 14.81 3.31
N GLY A 98 15.83 14.42 3.81
CA GLY A 98 16.80 13.64 3.03
C GLY A 98 16.30 12.28 2.54
N TYR A 99 15.32 11.70 3.24
CA TYR A 99 14.59 10.51 2.84
C TYR A 99 13.38 10.84 1.95
N LEU A 100 12.46 11.69 2.41
CA LEU A 100 11.19 11.97 1.69
C LEU A 100 11.41 12.64 0.32
N GLN A 101 12.50 13.38 0.12
CA GLN A 101 12.87 13.93 -1.19
C GLN A 101 13.18 12.88 -2.25
N SER A 102 13.52 11.64 -1.85
CA SER A 102 13.85 10.56 -2.77
C SER A 102 12.63 9.78 -3.27
N PHE A 103 11.43 10.17 -2.86
CA PHE A 103 10.18 9.53 -3.30
C PHE A 103 9.86 9.88 -4.76
N PRO A 104 9.35 8.93 -5.55
CA PRO A 104 9.02 9.19 -6.94
C PRO A 104 7.92 10.25 -7.05
N SER A 105 8.10 11.18 -8.01
CA SER A 105 7.16 12.29 -8.22
C SER A 105 5.77 11.81 -8.66
N ARG A 106 5.73 10.74 -9.46
CA ARG A 106 4.52 10.04 -9.91
C ARG A 106 4.29 8.76 -9.10
N VAL A 107 3.03 8.54 -8.76
CA VAL A 107 2.51 7.31 -8.16
C VAL A 107 1.82 6.49 -9.26
N TYR A 108 2.08 5.19 -9.32
CA TYR A 108 1.60 4.29 -10.37
C TYR A 108 0.46 3.35 -9.92
N VAL A 109 -0.29 3.73 -8.89
CA VAL A 109 -1.37 2.90 -8.32
C VAL A 109 -2.71 3.22 -9.01
N PRO A 110 -3.54 2.20 -9.34
CA PRO A 110 -4.82 2.40 -10.02
C PRO A 110 -5.80 3.39 -9.38
N ALA A 111 -5.69 3.65 -8.07
CA ALA A 111 -6.49 4.67 -7.36
C ALA A 111 -6.35 6.10 -7.94
N PHE A 112 -5.31 6.38 -8.74
CA PHE A 112 -5.07 7.66 -9.43
C PHE A 112 -5.25 7.60 -10.93
N TRP A 113 -5.66 6.45 -11.48
CA TRP A 113 -5.84 6.30 -12.91
C TRP A 113 -7.08 7.06 -13.36
N SER A 114 -7.01 7.60 -14.58
CA SER A 114 -8.17 8.24 -15.21
C SER A 114 -9.33 7.25 -15.41
N PRO A 115 -10.58 7.72 -15.55
CA PRO A 115 -11.72 6.85 -15.87
C PRO A 115 -11.57 6.06 -17.19
N GLU A 116 -10.63 6.43 -18.05
CA GLU A 116 -10.28 5.67 -19.26
C GLU A 116 -9.25 4.57 -18.95
N GLU A 117 -8.18 4.88 -18.21
CA GLU A 117 -7.20 3.89 -17.74
C GLU A 117 -7.85 2.82 -16.86
N LEU A 118 -8.82 3.17 -16.01
CA LEU A 118 -9.57 2.20 -15.20
C LEU A 118 -10.38 1.18 -16.02
N LYS A 119 -10.73 1.47 -17.28
CA LYS A 119 -11.42 0.50 -18.16
C LYS A 119 -10.55 -0.71 -18.48
N TRP A 120 -9.22 -0.57 -18.42
CA TRP A 120 -8.28 -1.67 -18.66
C TRP A 120 -8.31 -2.73 -17.55
N LEU A 121 -8.92 -2.43 -16.40
CA LEU A 121 -9.11 -3.37 -15.29
C LEU A 121 -10.46 -4.11 -15.33
N GLN A 122 -11.33 -3.81 -16.30
CA GLN A 122 -12.62 -4.50 -16.45
C GLN A 122 -12.42 -6.02 -16.60
N GLY A 123 -13.23 -6.80 -15.87
CA GLY A 123 -13.07 -8.26 -15.78
C GLY A 123 -12.08 -8.74 -14.73
N THR A 124 -11.41 -7.84 -14.00
CA THR A 124 -10.63 -8.18 -12.79
C THR A 124 -11.40 -7.80 -11.52
N SER A 125 -11.11 -8.49 -10.40
CA SER A 125 -11.64 -8.14 -9.07
C SER A 125 -11.14 -6.80 -8.53
N LEU A 126 -10.17 -6.16 -9.20
CA LEU A 126 -9.63 -4.87 -8.77
C LEU A 126 -10.63 -3.73 -8.95
N VAL A 127 -11.59 -3.81 -9.88
CA VAL A 127 -12.55 -2.72 -10.12
C VAL A 127 -13.39 -2.44 -8.87
N ASP A 128 -13.97 -3.48 -8.28
CA ASP A 128 -14.80 -3.36 -7.08
C ASP A 128 -13.94 -2.99 -5.86
N ARG A 129 -12.73 -3.58 -5.74
CA ARG A 129 -11.82 -3.27 -4.63
C ARG A 129 -11.35 -1.81 -4.65
N LEU A 130 -10.99 -1.27 -5.82
CA LEU A 130 -10.57 0.14 -5.95
C LEU A 130 -11.70 1.13 -5.64
N ALA A 131 -12.95 0.76 -5.92
CA ALA A 131 -14.11 1.56 -5.52
C ALA A 131 -14.29 1.58 -3.99
N ALA A 132 -14.14 0.42 -3.33
CA ALA A 132 -14.16 0.32 -1.87
C ALA A 132 -12.99 1.07 -1.22
N ASP A 133 -11.74 0.80 -1.63
CA ASP A 133 -10.53 1.47 -1.12
C ASP A 133 -10.63 3.00 -1.20
N ARG A 134 -11.27 3.51 -2.26
CA ARG A 134 -11.48 4.96 -2.44
C ARG A 134 -12.52 5.52 -1.46
N LEU A 135 -13.56 4.76 -1.12
CA LEU A 135 -14.54 5.17 -0.12
C LEU A 135 -13.91 5.17 1.28
N ASP A 136 -13.17 4.12 1.63
CA ASP A 136 -12.47 3.98 2.91
C ASP A 136 -11.48 5.15 3.11
N LEU A 137 -10.63 5.42 2.11
CA LEU A 137 -9.72 6.58 2.13
C LEU A 137 -10.47 7.93 2.21
N GLN A 138 -11.64 8.05 1.59
CA GLN A 138 -12.42 9.28 1.62
C GLN A 138 -13.03 9.50 3.02
N ASP A 139 -13.47 8.44 3.69
CA ASP A 139 -14.00 8.50 5.06
C ASP A 139 -12.90 8.78 6.07
N ASP A 140 -11.74 8.11 5.99
CA ASP A 140 -10.53 8.46 6.77
C ASP A 140 -10.17 9.94 6.61
N PHE A 141 -10.17 10.44 5.38
CA PHE A 141 -9.82 11.83 5.11
C PHE A 141 -10.85 12.81 5.70
N ASP A 142 -12.13 12.50 5.62
CA ASP A 142 -13.23 13.38 6.07
C ASP A 142 -13.45 13.32 7.59
N SER A 143 -13.27 12.16 8.22
CA SER A 143 -13.51 11.93 9.65
C SER A 143 -12.28 12.10 10.54
N ILE A 144 -11.07 11.87 10.02
CA ILE A 144 -9.80 11.95 10.79
C ILE A 144 -8.96 13.16 10.33
N ILE A 145 -8.58 13.20 9.05
CA ILE A 145 -7.52 14.11 8.58
C ILE A 145 -7.99 15.56 8.47
N LYS A 146 -9.19 15.81 7.94
CA LYS A 146 -9.78 17.15 7.88
C LYS A 146 -9.98 17.76 9.29
N PRO A 147 -10.55 17.05 10.28
CA PRO A 147 -10.61 17.54 11.65
C PRO A 147 -9.23 17.81 12.26
N LEU A 148 -8.26 16.90 12.07
CA LEU A 148 -6.89 17.06 12.57
C LEU A 148 -6.23 18.34 12.04
N ALA A 149 -6.27 18.58 10.74
CA ALA A 149 -5.71 19.79 10.13
C ALA A 149 -6.43 21.08 10.57
N LYS A 150 -7.74 21.01 10.82
CA LYS A 150 -8.51 22.15 11.36
C LYS A 150 -8.15 22.45 12.82
N ALA A 151 -7.84 21.43 13.62
CA ALA A 151 -7.47 21.57 15.02
C ALA A 151 -6.01 22.04 15.20
N HIS A 152 -5.09 21.53 14.37
CA HIS A 152 -3.64 21.77 14.44
C HIS A 152 -3.09 22.35 13.11
N PRO A 153 -3.54 23.55 12.69
CA PRO A 153 -3.21 24.14 11.38
C PRO A 153 -1.75 24.60 11.24
N ASP A 154 -1.01 24.64 12.35
CA ASP A 154 0.43 24.88 12.44
C ASP A 154 1.25 23.62 12.08
N LEU A 155 0.68 22.43 12.27
CA LEU A 155 1.27 21.15 11.85
C LEU A 155 0.78 20.73 10.46
N LEU A 156 -0.52 20.83 10.18
CA LEU A 156 -1.11 20.47 8.89
C LEU A 156 -1.88 21.66 8.30
N ASP A 157 -1.27 22.34 7.34
CA ASP A 157 -1.88 23.47 6.63
C ASP A 157 -3.17 23.01 5.93
N PRO A 158 -4.36 23.51 6.33
CA PRO A 158 -5.62 23.08 5.74
C PRO A 158 -5.73 23.37 4.23
N ALA A 159 -4.99 24.35 3.71
CA ALA A 159 -4.98 24.67 2.28
C ALA A 159 -4.11 23.69 1.46
N LYS A 160 -3.14 23.01 2.08
CA LYS A 160 -2.31 21.97 1.46
C LYS A 160 -2.82 20.54 1.74
N THR A 161 -3.65 20.38 2.78
CA THR A 161 -4.21 19.10 3.21
C THR A 161 -5.42 18.75 2.35
N THR A 162 -5.17 18.36 1.10
CA THR A 162 -6.19 17.93 0.13
C THR A 162 -6.33 16.41 0.10
N PHE A 163 -7.47 15.91 -0.41
CA PHE A 163 -7.69 14.46 -0.57
C PHE A 163 -6.65 13.81 -1.49
N GLU A 164 -6.23 14.53 -2.54
CA GLU A 164 -5.16 14.07 -3.44
C GLU A 164 -3.81 13.93 -2.72
N ALA A 165 -3.45 14.91 -1.88
CA ALA A 165 -2.24 14.86 -1.08
C ALA A 165 -2.28 13.73 -0.04
N PHE A 166 -3.42 13.54 0.63
CA PHE A 166 -3.65 12.43 1.55
C PHE A 166 -3.50 11.08 0.84
N CYS A 167 -4.20 10.83 -0.26
CA CYS A 167 -4.09 9.59 -1.02
C CYS A 167 -2.66 9.34 -1.51
N LYS A 168 -1.93 10.39 -1.91
CA LYS A 168 -0.53 10.26 -2.33
C LYS A 168 0.36 9.79 -1.18
N ALA A 169 0.19 10.37 0.01
CA ALA A 169 0.85 9.91 1.22
C ALA A 169 0.42 8.48 1.61
N ALA A 170 -0.87 8.15 1.51
CA ALA A 170 -1.42 6.81 1.72
C ALA A 170 -0.76 5.75 0.85
N THR A 171 -0.43 6.10 -0.40
CA THR A 171 0.27 5.20 -1.31
C THR A 171 1.72 4.97 -0.92
N PHE A 172 2.43 6.00 -0.46
CA PHE A 172 3.78 5.80 0.06
C PHE A 172 3.74 4.91 1.29
N VAL A 173 2.80 5.11 2.21
CA VAL A 173 2.60 4.23 3.37
C VAL A 173 2.31 2.79 2.96
N SER A 174 1.29 2.55 2.12
CA SER A 174 0.87 1.18 1.75
C SER A 174 1.90 0.41 0.91
N SER A 175 2.82 1.10 0.23
CA SER A 175 3.87 0.46 -0.59
C SER A 175 5.26 0.40 0.06
N ARG A 176 5.49 1.08 1.20
CA ARG A 176 6.83 1.25 1.81
C ARG A 176 6.88 1.03 3.32
N ALA A 177 5.74 0.95 4.01
CA ALA A 177 5.73 0.76 5.45
C ALA A 177 5.91 -0.71 5.84
N PHE A 178 6.67 -0.94 6.90
CA PHE A 178 6.91 -2.25 7.51
C PHE A 178 6.38 -2.25 8.94
N GLY A 179 5.94 -3.42 9.43
CA GLY A 179 5.76 -3.65 10.86
C GLY A 179 7.13 -3.78 11.53
N VAL A 180 7.40 -2.96 12.56
CA VAL A 180 8.76 -2.80 13.11
C VAL A 180 8.93 -3.39 14.52
N ASP A 181 8.02 -3.07 15.43
CA ASP A 181 7.88 -3.60 16.80
C ASP A 181 6.59 -3.03 17.43
N ASP A 182 6.21 -3.52 18.62
CA ASP A 182 4.98 -3.13 19.32
C ASP A 182 4.90 -1.62 19.66
N TYR A 183 6.04 -0.92 19.71
CA TYR A 183 6.08 0.51 20.00
C TYR A 183 5.90 1.34 18.73
N HIS A 184 6.69 1.08 17.69
CA HIS A 184 6.66 1.85 16.44
C HIS A 184 5.51 1.44 15.51
N GLY A 185 5.00 0.21 15.63
CA GLY A 185 3.96 -0.36 14.78
C GLY A 185 4.37 -0.37 13.30
N MET A 186 3.45 0.03 12.42
CA MET A 186 3.75 0.31 11.03
C MET A 186 4.61 1.58 10.92
N SER A 187 5.71 1.51 10.18
CA SER A 187 6.65 2.62 10.00
C SER A 187 7.25 2.61 8.60
N LEU A 188 7.55 3.80 8.07
CA LEU A 188 8.48 3.91 6.95
C LEU A 188 9.90 3.68 7.48
N VAL A 189 10.59 2.70 6.87
CA VAL A 189 11.95 2.30 7.23
C VAL A 189 12.87 2.71 6.08
N PRO A 190 13.63 3.82 6.21
CA PRO A 190 14.58 4.26 5.20
C PRO A 190 15.54 3.13 4.81
N VAL A 191 15.98 3.10 3.55
CA VAL A 191 16.77 2.00 2.94
C VAL A 191 15.98 0.72 2.71
N ALA A 192 15.25 0.20 3.70
CA ALA A 192 14.50 -1.06 3.54
C ALA A 192 13.46 -0.96 2.41
N ASP A 193 12.81 0.19 2.29
CA ASP A 193 11.84 0.51 1.23
C ASP A 193 12.45 0.87 -0.15
N ILE A 194 13.78 0.77 -0.29
CA ILE A 194 14.51 0.95 -1.56
C ILE A 194 14.83 -0.42 -2.19
N PHE A 195 14.78 -1.51 -1.42
CA PHE A 195 14.92 -2.85 -1.95
C PHE A 195 13.65 -3.25 -2.73
N ASN A 196 13.75 -3.25 -4.06
CA ASN A 196 12.66 -3.66 -4.93
C ASN A 196 12.27 -5.12 -4.69
N HIS A 197 10.96 -5.40 -4.64
CA HIS A 197 10.44 -6.76 -4.60
C HIS A 197 10.76 -7.50 -5.91
N LYS A 198 11.46 -8.63 -5.82
CA LYS A 198 11.61 -9.56 -6.94
C LYS A 198 10.57 -10.67 -6.79
N ALA A 199 9.58 -10.68 -7.67
CA ALA A 199 8.69 -11.84 -7.87
C ALA A 199 9.44 -12.97 -8.60
N ALA A 200 10.56 -13.43 -8.01
CA ALA A 200 10.98 -14.80 -8.21
C ALA A 200 9.94 -15.70 -7.56
N VAL A 201 9.77 -16.93 -8.07
CA VAL A 201 8.93 -17.94 -7.40
C VAL A 201 9.38 -18.02 -5.96
N VAL A 202 8.52 -17.59 -5.04
CA VAL A 202 8.79 -17.74 -3.62
C VAL A 202 8.46 -19.19 -3.31
N GLU A 203 9.47 -20.05 -3.42
CA GLU A 203 9.47 -21.32 -2.69
C GLU A 203 9.55 -20.98 -1.20
N LEU A 204 8.39 -20.63 -0.67
CA LEU A 204 8.12 -20.63 0.75
C LEU A 204 8.52 -22.01 1.26
N SER A 205 9.45 -22.07 2.21
CA SER A 205 9.83 -23.32 2.88
C SER A 205 8.58 -24.05 3.35
N SER A 206 8.62 -25.39 3.43
CA SER A 206 7.54 -26.22 3.99
C SER A 206 7.01 -25.72 5.34
N ASP A 207 7.85 -24.98 6.06
CA ASP A 207 7.66 -24.53 7.43
C ASP A 207 7.17 -23.06 7.49
N TYR A 208 6.95 -22.41 6.35
CA TYR A 208 6.42 -21.04 6.28
C TYR A 208 4.91 -21.04 6.45
N ALA A 209 4.46 -20.84 7.69
CA ALA A 209 3.08 -20.47 7.96
C ALA A 209 2.88 -18.98 7.67
N ILE A 210 1.89 -18.65 6.84
CA ILE A 210 1.28 -17.32 6.88
C ILE A 210 0.42 -17.30 8.14
N GLU A 211 0.95 -16.73 9.22
CA GLU A 211 0.13 -16.23 10.32
C GLU A 211 -0.99 -15.37 9.72
N PRO A 212 -2.27 -15.66 10.00
CA PRO A 212 -3.36 -14.86 9.48
C PRO A 212 -3.31 -13.49 10.14
N VAL A 213 -2.70 -12.53 9.45
CA VAL A 213 -2.79 -11.12 9.80
C VAL A 213 -4.23 -10.67 9.54
N CYS A 214 -5.08 -10.88 10.55
CA CYS A 214 -6.40 -10.30 10.59
C CYS A 214 -6.23 -8.78 10.51
N PHE A 215 -6.68 -8.18 9.41
CA PHE A 215 -7.17 -6.81 9.47
C PHE A 215 -8.32 -6.85 10.47
N GLY A 216 -8.04 -6.43 11.71
CA GLY A 216 -9.04 -6.36 12.74
C GLY A 216 -10.05 -5.29 12.38
N ASP A 217 -11.21 -5.69 11.88
CA ASP A 217 -12.42 -4.89 12.06
C ASP A 217 -12.56 -4.62 13.56
N GLY A 218 -12.46 -3.34 13.93
CA GLY A 218 -12.47 -2.92 15.32
C GLY A 218 -13.86 -3.01 15.93
N ASP A 219 -14.28 -4.21 16.33
CA ASP A 219 -15.43 -4.40 17.22
C ASP A 219 -14.92 -4.62 18.66
N ASP A 220 -14.82 -3.50 19.40
CA ASP A 220 -14.33 -3.44 20.78
C ASP A 220 -15.41 -3.95 21.74
N SER A 221 -15.53 -5.28 21.84
CA SER A 221 -16.35 -5.97 22.84
C SER A 221 -15.48 -6.77 23.80
N SER A 222 -15.09 -6.09 24.88
CA SER A 222 -14.44 -6.71 26.02
C SER A 222 -15.33 -7.77 26.67
N ASP A 223 -14.82 -8.99 26.89
CA ASP A 223 -15.20 -9.80 28.04
C ASP A 223 -14.05 -10.72 28.47
N SER A 224 -13.81 -10.78 29.78
CA SER A 224 -12.69 -11.52 30.40
C SER A 224 -13.17 -12.77 31.13
N GLU A 225 -12.86 -13.96 30.61
CA GLU A 225 -12.58 -15.19 31.37
C GLU A 225 -11.55 -16.00 30.54
N GLY A 226 -10.56 -16.72 31.08
CA GLY A 226 -10.30 -17.12 32.46
C GLY A 226 -9.87 -18.58 32.51
N GLY A 227 -8.57 -18.88 32.47
CA GLY A 227 -8.05 -20.24 32.68
C GLY A 227 -6.91 -20.64 31.75
N GLY A 228 -5.74 -20.97 32.31
CA GLY A 228 -4.62 -21.51 31.55
C GLY A 228 -4.44 -23.02 31.76
N THR A 229 -3.60 -23.65 30.94
CA THR A 229 -2.57 -24.61 31.40
C THR A 229 -1.56 -24.88 30.29
N ASN A 230 -0.40 -25.39 30.69
CA ASN A 230 0.80 -25.55 29.88
C ASN A 230 0.97 -27.01 29.40
N SER A 231 1.82 -27.22 28.39
CA SER A 231 2.69 -28.40 28.14
C SER A 231 2.37 -29.34 26.95
N GLN A 232 3.31 -29.35 26.00
CA GLN A 232 4.01 -30.54 25.46
C GLN A 232 3.26 -31.57 24.59
N SER A 233 3.61 -31.58 23.29
CA SER A 233 3.74 -32.79 22.44
C SER A 233 4.94 -33.65 22.91
N PRO A 234 5.09 -34.96 22.54
CA PRO A 234 5.41 -35.35 21.14
C PRO A 234 4.98 -36.76 20.66
N ALA A 235 5.20 -37.02 19.35
CA ALA A 235 5.44 -38.33 18.69
C ALA A 235 4.29 -39.38 18.66
N ALA A 236 4.28 -40.39 17.78
CA ALA A 236 4.78 -40.58 16.39
C ALA A 236 4.16 -41.90 15.84
N ASP A 237 4.13 -42.06 14.51
CA ASP A 237 4.02 -43.30 13.72
C ASP A 237 2.95 -44.37 14.05
N ASN A 238 2.12 -44.75 13.06
CA ASN A 238 2.42 -45.97 12.26
C ASN A 238 1.58 -46.07 10.97
N ASP A 239 2.13 -46.82 10.02
CA ASP A 239 1.67 -47.12 8.65
C ASP A 239 0.57 -48.21 8.59
N GLY A 240 -0.14 -48.36 7.45
CA GLY A 240 -1.17 -49.39 7.28
C GLY A 240 -2.07 -49.31 6.03
N SER A 241 -1.57 -49.79 4.89
CA SER A 241 -2.31 -49.95 3.62
C SER A 241 -3.51 -50.92 3.68
N GLY A 242 -4.56 -50.68 2.89
CA GLY A 242 -5.61 -51.67 2.58
C GLY A 242 -6.64 -51.16 1.55
N ALA A 243 -6.97 -51.96 0.54
CA ALA A 243 -7.73 -51.54 -0.64
C ALA A 243 -9.11 -52.21 -0.79
N GLU A 244 -9.88 -51.72 -1.78
CA GLU A 244 -10.99 -52.37 -2.52
C GLU A 244 -12.41 -52.47 -1.90
N GLU A 245 -13.27 -51.58 -2.43
CA GLU A 245 -14.54 -51.82 -3.15
C GLU A 245 -15.82 -52.42 -2.51
N ALA A 246 -16.94 -51.87 -3.05
CA ALA A 246 -18.22 -52.50 -3.39
C ALA A 246 -19.46 -52.34 -2.45
N ASN A 247 -20.21 -51.25 -2.72
CA ASN A 247 -21.61 -51.29 -3.23
C ASN A 247 -22.78 -51.79 -2.33
N SER A 248 -23.79 -50.92 -2.08
CA SER A 248 -25.15 -51.04 -2.69
C SER A 248 -26.28 -50.18 -2.05
N GLY A 249 -27.27 -49.79 -2.88
CA GLY A 249 -28.56 -49.15 -2.51
C GLY A 249 -28.69 -47.66 -2.92
N SER A 250 -29.11 -47.28 -4.14
CA SER A 250 -30.45 -47.39 -4.75
C SER A 250 -31.54 -46.76 -3.85
N ARG A 251 -32.20 -45.64 -4.16
CA ARG A 251 -33.12 -45.29 -5.29
C ARG A 251 -33.58 -43.81 -5.08
N ASP A 252 -34.27 -43.06 -5.96
CA ASP A 252 -34.96 -43.31 -7.24
C ASP A 252 -34.89 -42.05 -8.15
N ALA A 253 -35.30 -42.17 -9.42
CA ALA A 253 -35.25 -41.11 -10.44
C ALA A 253 -36.58 -40.35 -10.64
N SER A 254 -36.57 -39.17 -11.29
CA SER A 254 -37.23 -38.98 -12.61
C SER A 254 -37.34 -37.52 -13.14
N SER A 255 -36.99 -37.38 -14.44
CA SER A 255 -37.62 -36.54 -15.49
C SER A 255 -37.54 -34.99 -15.53
N ASN A 256 -36.83 -34.51 -16.58
CA ASN A 256 -36.96 -33.25 -17.34
C ASN A 256 -38.19 -33.32 -18.32
N PRO A 257 -38.47 -32.42 -19.30
CA PRO A 257 -38.07 -31.02 -19.57
C PRO A 257 -39.25 -30.06 -19.93
N GLY A 258 -38.98 -28.77 -20.23
CA GLY A 258 -39.93 -27.94 -21.00
C GLY A 258 -39.62 -26.44 -21.18
N SER A 259 -39.12 -26.04 -22.36
CA SER A 259 -39.19 -24.69 -22.96
C SER A 259 -39.78 -24.85 -24.37
N PRO A 260 -40.61 -23.92 -24.93
CA PRO A 260 -40.12 -22.68 -25.59
C PRO A 260 -41.07 -21.45 -25.39
N ALA A 261 -40.64 -20.18 -25.32
CA ALA A 261 -40.12 -19.22 -26.33
C ALA A 261 -41.18 -18.20 -26.85
N GLU A 262 -40.64 -17.10 -27.42
CA GLU A 262 -41.31 -15.98 -28.14
C GLU A 262 -42.03 -14.88 -27.31
N ALA A 263 -42.09 -13.60 -27.72
CA ALA A 263 -41.20 -12.64 -28.43
C ALA A 263 -42.03 -11.36 -28.81
N SER A 264 -41.37 -10.30 -29.29
CA SER A 264 -41.91 -9.10 -29.99
C SER A 264 -42.67 -8.02 -29.19
N ASP A 265 -42.71 -6.73 -29.58
CA ASP A 265 -41.74 -5.82 -30.23
C ASP A 265 -42.27 -4.35 -30.20
N ASN A 266 -41.53 -3.41 -30.81
CA ASN A 266 -41.81 -2.02 -31.24
C ASN A 266 -41.18 -0.92 -30.36
N GLN A 267 -40.29 -0.01 -30.83
CA GLN A 267 -40.26 0.87 -32.05
C GLN A 267 -41.30 2.02 -32.00
N GLU A 268 -41.15 3.27 -32.51
CA GLU A 268 -40.06 4.12 -33.09
C GLU A 268 -40.63 5.58 -33.29
N SER A 269 -39.95 6.67 -33.72
CA SER A 269 -38.57 7.03 -34.13
C SER A 269 -38.36 8.58 -34.05
N ASP A 270 -37.16 9.07 -34.46
CA ASP A 270 -36.89 10.35 -35.19
C ASP A 270 -37.03 11.75 -34.52
N SER A 271 -36.31 12.81 -34.96
CA SER A 271 -35.62 13.06 -36.26
C SER A 271 -34.40 14.03 -36.20
N GLU A 272 -33.46 13.86 -37.15
CA GLU A 272 -32.77 14.85 -38.07
C GLU A 272 -32.26 16.24 -37.56
N GLU A 273 -31.29 16.95 -38.16
CA GLU A 273 -30.30 16.82 -39.27
C GLU A 273 -29.20 17.91 -39.05
N GLY A 274 -28.03 17.92 -39.73
CA GLY A 274 -27.15 19.12 -39.66
C GLY A 274 -25.68 19.12 -40.13
N ARG A 275 -25.42 18.73 -41.39
CA ARG A 275 -24.21 18.93 -42.26
C ARG A 275 -22.92 19.66 -41.78
N ALA A 276 -21.79 19.16 -42.29
CA ALA A 276 -20.43 19.74 -42.20
C ALA A 276 -20.11 20.86 -43.22
N ASN A 277 -19.09 21.70 -42.94
CA ASN A 277 -17.88 21.83 -43.79
C ASN A 277 -16.76 22.74 -43.23
N ASP A 278 -15.52 22.24 -43.37
CA ASP A 278 -14.29 22.90 -43.89
C ASP A 278 -13.66 24.21 -43.31
N ARG A 279 -12.36 24.07 -42.97
CA ARG A 279 -11.22 24.95 -43.34
C ARG A 279 -10.66 26.08 -42.42
N ALA A 280 -9.32 26.04 -42.33
CA ALA A 280 -8.32 27.13 -42.20
C ALA A 280 -7.91 27.68 -40.81
N SER A 281 -6.60 27.57 -40.53
CA SER A 281 -5.84 28.41 -39.59
C SER A 281 -5.77 29.87 -40.05
N PRO A 282 -5.41 30.78 -39.14
CA PRO A 282 -4.18 31.56 -39.40
C PRO A 282 -3.22 31.64 -38.20
N ALA A 283 -1.97 32.00 -38.49
CA ALA A 283 -0.92 32.24 -37.50
C ALA A 283 -1.04 33.63 -36.84
N ALA A 284 -0.40 33.79 -35.68
CA ALA A 284 -0.06 35.08 -35.09
C ALA A 284 1.47 35.32 -35.21
N PRO A 285 1.94 36.53 -35.56
CA PRO A 285 3.36 36.83 -35.70
C PRO A 285 3.98 37.54 -34.48
N CYS A 286 5.29 37.33 -34.32
CA CYS A 286 6.24 38.07 -33.47
C CYS A 286 6.02 38.09 -31.96
#